data_AF-A0A9P7FT56-F1
#
_entry.id   AF-A0A9P7FT56-F1
#
_cell.length_a   1.000
_cell.length_b   1.000
_cell.length_c   1.000
_cell.angle_alpha   90.00
_cell.angle_beta   90.00
_cell.angle_gamma   90.00
#
_symmetry.space_group_name_H-M   'P 1'
#
loop_
_entity.id
_entity.type
_entity.pdbx_description
1 polymer ?
#
loop_
_entity_poly.entity_id
_entity_poly.type
_entity_poly.pdbx_seq_one_letter_code
_entity_poly.pdbx_strand_id
1 'polypeptide(L)'
;MVTLRPLLKCCKLVYLELVHHCPLSLHHADIEELASSWPGAETLLLNCEPAYLTYTQLTLKALEPYARYCPKLHTLGLYIDATIPSFSDDAPPPDGSIITDEGPVALYLSQLFPLECQIEAGEMWDDTHPIAESNAQTIEARCELWQRVGKLLPLMMSVRTQERRRVRELEEEVEDLRTRADALVGELALRKGMDVRT
;
A
#
# COMPACT_ATOMS: atom_id res chain seq x y z
N MET A 1 -19.80 -3.78 -11.36
CA MET A 1 -20.43 -3.36 -10.09
C MET A 1 -21.87 -3.79 -9.82
N VAL A 2 -22.78 -3.85 -10.81
CA VAL A 2 -24.23 -4.10 -10.54
C VAL A 2 -24.49 -5.35 -9.68
N THR A 3 -23.68 -6.40 -9.86
CA THR A 3 -23.77 -7.68 -9.13
C THR A 3 -23.34 -7.61 -7.67
N LEU A 4 -22.34 -6.79 -7.32
CA LEU A 4 -21.83 -6.68 -5.94
C LEU A 4 -22.59 -5.65 -5.11
N ARG A 5 -23.31 -4.73 -5.77
CA ARG A 5 -24.02 -3.62 -5.13
C ARG A 5 -24.96 -4.02 -3.98
N PRO A 6 -25.67 -5.17 -4.01
CA PRO A 6 -26.48 -5.61 -2.87
C PRO A 6 -25.68 -5.82 -1.59
N LEU A 7 -24.41 -6.23 -1.68
CA LEU A 7 -23.53 -6.49 -0.53
C LEU A 7 -23.11 -5.19 0.18
N LEU A 8 -23.20 -4.03 -0.48
CA LEU A 8 -22.89 -2.73 0.13
C LEU A 8 -23.85 -2.38 1.28
N LYS A 9 -25.00 -3.05 1.37
CA LYS A 9 -25.93 -2.91 2.50
C LYS A 9 -25.41 -3.53 3.80
N CYS A 10 -24.40 -4.40 3.70
CA CYS A 10 -23.80 -5.08 4.85
C CYS A 10 -22.75 -4.18 5.53
N CYS A 11 -23.17 -3.10 6.19
CA CYS A 11 -22.26 -2.14 6.83
C CYS A 11 -21.47 -2.70 8.04
N LYS A 12 -21.83 -3.88 8.52
CA LYS A 12 -21.14 -4.61 9.61
C LYS A 12 -20.30 -5.78 9.09
N LEU A 13 -19.99 -5.78 7.79
CA LEU A 13 -19.18 -6.83 7.19
C LEU A 13 -17.76 -6.78 7.76
N VAL A 14 -17.30 -7.92 8.27
CA VAL A 14 -15.97 -8.11 8.85
C VAL A 14 -15.08 -8.94 7.92
N TYR A 15 -15.67 -9.97 7.31
CA TYR A 15 -15.00 -10.90 6.42
C TYR A 15 -15.81 -11.03 5.12
N LEU A 16 -15.13 -10.93 3.97
CA LEU A 16 -15.68 -11.27 2.67
C LEU A 16 -14.59 -11.92 1.81
N GLU A 17 -14.95 -13.04 1.22
CA GLU A 17 -14.17 -13.72 0.21
C GLU A 17 -15.03 -13.99 -1.02
N LEU A 18 -14.50 -13.64 -2.18
CA LEU A 18 -15.10 -13.86 -3.49
C LEU A 18 -14.07 -14.56 -4.36
N VAL A 19 -14.38 -15.78 -4.80
CA VAL A 19 -13.54 -16.57 -5.70
C VAL A 19 -14.26 -16.74 -7.04
N HIS A 20 -13.60 -16.42 -8.14
CA HIS A 20 -14.21 -16.48 -9.48
C HIS A 20 -13.18 -16.67 -10.61
N HIS A 21 -13.48 -17.54 -11.59
CA HIS A 21 -12.47 -17.96 -12.57
C HIS A 21 -11.95 -16.78 -13.41
N CYS A 22 -12.81 -15.81 -13.70
CA CYS A 22 -12.45 -14.57 -14.41
C CYS A 22 -12.23 -13.42 -13.43
N PRO A 23 -11.33 -12.45 -13.74
CA PRO A 23 -11.12 -11.27 -12.94
C PRO A 23 -12.41 -10.47 -12.76
N LEU A 24 -12.56 -9.82 -11.60
CA LEU A 24 -13.70 -8.95 -11.37
C LEU A 24 -13.57 -7.70 -12.25
N SER A 25 -14.62 -7.37 -13.00
CA SER A 25 -14.69 -6.12 -13.77
C SER A 25 -14.98 -4.95 -12.84
N LEU A 26 -13.92 -4.46 -12.20
CA LEU A 26 -13.91 -3.37 -11.24
C LEU A 26 -13.01 -2.22 -11.74
N HIS A 27 -13.44 -1.00 -11.46
CA HIS A 27 -12.69 0.25 -11.70
C HIS A 27 -12.38 0.93 -10.37
N HIS A 28 -11.47 1.92 -10.35
CA HIS A 28 -11.13 2.64 -9.12
C HIS A 28 -12.32 3.29 -8.42
N ALA A 29 -13.33 3.78 -9.18
CA ALA A 29 -14.56 4.32 -8.59
C ALA A 29 -15.38 3.25 -7.84
N ASP A 30 -15.37 2.02 -8.34
CA ASP A 30 -16.04 0.89 -7.73
C ASP A 30 -15.38 0.53 -6.39
N ILE A 31 -14.04 0.62 -6.35
CA ILE A 31 -13.24 0.38 -5.15
C ILE A 31 -13.50 1.44 -4.07
N GLU A 32 -13.65 2.71 -4.44
CA GLU A 32 -14.03 3.77 -3.50
C GLU A 32 -15.40 3.48 -2.86
N GLU A 33 -16.38 3.04 -3.67
CA GLU A 33 -17.72 2.68 -3.19
C GLU A 33 -17.67 1.45 -2.25
N LEU A 34 -16.89 0.43 -2.61
CA LEU A 34 -16.72 -0.79 -1.80
C LEU A 34 -16.07 -0.48 -0.44
N ALA A 35 -14.94 0.23 -0.45
CA ALA A 35 -14.19 0.55 0.76
C ALA A 35 -15.00 1.42 1.73
N SER A 36 -15.68 2.45 1.21
CA SER A 36 -16.52 3.33 2.05
C SER A 36 -17.77 2.64 2.62
N SER A 37 -18.24 1.57 1.98
CA SER A 37 -19.41 0.81 2.45
C SER A 37 -19.08 -0.17 3.58
N TRP A 38 -17.81 -0.54 3.77
CA TRP A 38 -17.38 -1.55 4.75
C TRP A 38 -16.29 -1.06 5.70
N PRO A 39 -16.55 -0.02 6.50
CA PRO A 39 -15.54 0.55 7.41
C PRO A 39 -15.11 -0.40 8.53
N GLY A 40 -15.90 -1.44 8.81
CA GLY A 40 -15.60 -2.46 9.82
C GLY A 40 -14.89 -3.70 9.28
N ALA A 41 -14.53 -3.74 8.00
CA ALA A 41 -13.90 -4.91 7.39
C ALA A 41 -12.50 -5.16 7.95
N GLU A 42 -12.21 -6.43 8.23
CA GLU A 42 -10.95 -6.96 8.75
C GLU A 42 -10.23 -7.81 7.69
N THR A 43 -11.02 -8.57 6.90
CA THR A 43 -10.53 -9.37 5.78
C THR A 43 -11.40 -9.16 4.53
N LEU A 44 -10.77 -8.77 3.42
CA LEU A 44 -11.42 -8.63 2.11
C LEU A 44 -10.60 -9.33 1.02
N LEU A 45 -11.10 -10.43 0.49
CA LEU A 45 -10.49 -11.18 -0.61
C LEU A 45 -11.40 -11.09 -1.84
N LEU A 46 -11.08 -10.18 -2.75
CA LEU A 46 -11.87 -9.87 -3.94
C LEU A 46 -11.23 -10.49 -5.18
N ASN A 47 -11.32 -11.82 -5.27
CA ASN A 47 -10.84 -12.62 -6.37
C ASN A 47 -9.39 -12.27 -6.77
N CYS A 48 -8.48 -12.33 -5.79
CA CYS A 48 -7.07 -12.01 -5.96
C CYS A 48 -6.35 -12.92 -6.97
N GLU A 49 -6.87 -14.12 -7.20
CA GLU A 49 -6.23 -15.17 -8.00
C GLU A 49 -7.20 -15.76 -9.03
N PRO A 50 -7.59 -15.03 -10.08
CA PRO A 50 -8.45 -15.58 -11.13
C PRO A 50 -7.68 -16.62 -11.97
N ALA A 51 -8.36 -17.71 -12.34
CA ALA A 51 -7.81 -18.75 -13.23
C ALA A 51 -7.52 -18.23 -14.65
N TYR A 52 -8.29 -17.24 -15.11
CA TYR A 52 -8.07 -16.55 -16.37
C TYR A 52 -7.40 -15.21 -16.12
N LEU A 53 -6.14 -15.09 -16.55
CA LEU A 53 -5.32 -13.89 -16.33
C LEU A 53 -5.55 -12.83 -17.40
N THR A 54 -6.78 -12.33 -17.51
CA THR A 54 -7.09 -11.20 -18.39
C THR A 54 -6.73 -9.86 -17.75
N TYR A 55 -6.63 -8.82 -18.56
CA TYR A 55 -6.27 -7.47 -18.11
C TYR A 55 -7.19 -6.94 -17.00
N THR A 56 -6.60 -6.35 -15.97
CA THR A 56 -7.28 -5.59 -14.92
C THR A 56 -6.98 -4.11 -15.08
N GLN A 57 -7.99 -3.27 -14.85
CA GLN A 57 -7.83 -1.81 -14.87
C GLN A 57 -7.38 -1.28 -13.52
N LEU A 58 -7.42 -2.09 -12.47
CA LEU A 58 -7.04 -1.68 -11.13
C LEU A 58 -5.52 -1.62 -11.03
N THR A 59 -5.01 -0.56 -10.44
CA THR A 59 -3.58 -0.38 -10.16
C THR A 59 -3.32 -0.40 -8.66
N LEU A 60 -2.06 -0.24 -8.23
CA LEU A 60 -1.72 -0.02 -6.81
C LEU A 60 -2.55 1.07 -6.13
N LYS A 61 -3.03 2.08 -6.87
CA LYS A 61 -3.91 3.14 -6.34
C LYS A 61 -5.26 2.61 -5.83
N ALA A 62 -5.70 1.44 -6.30
CA ALA A 62 -6.92 0.80 -5.81
C ALA A 62 -6.81 0.39 -4.33
N LEU A 63 -5.61 0.38 -3.75
CA LEU A 63 -5.42 0.05 -2.34
C LEU A 63 -5.67 1.25 -1.41
N GLU A 64 -5.58 2.48 -1.93
CA GLU A 64 -5.70 3.71 -1.13
C GLU A 64 -7.06 3.88 -0.44
N PRO A 65 -8.20 3.60 -1.11
CA PRO A 65 -9.51 3.74 -0.47
C PRO A 65 -9.67 2.81 0.73
N TYR A 66 -9.15 1.58 0.66
CA TYR A 66 -9.20 0.64 1.78
C TYR A 66 -8.36 1.11 2.97
N ALA A 67 -7.16 1.65 2.72
CA ALA A 67 -6.35 2.24 3.78
C ALA A 67 -7.04 3.45 4.45
N ARG A 68 -7.87 4.20 3.70
CA ARG A 68 -8.61 5.36 4.20
C ARG A 68 -9.87 4.98 4.97
N TYR A 69 -10.68 4.06 4.45
CA TYR A 69 -12.02 3.77 4.96
C TYR A 69 -12.10 2.55 5.87
N CYS A 70 -11.16 1.61 5.78
CA CYS A 70 -11.18 0.35 6.52
C CYS A 70 -10.00 0.29 7.52
N PRO A 71 -10.04 1.02 8.65
CA PRO A 71 -8.92 1.12 9.58
C PRO A 71 -8.59 -0.18 10.32
N LYS A 72 -9.47 -1.18 10.27
CA LYS A 72 -9.28 -2.50 10.88
C LYS A 72 -8.80 -3.56 9.90
N LEU A 73 -8.64 -3.20 8.63
CA LEU A 73 -8.30 -4.13 7.57
C LEU A 73 -6.85 -4.60 7.77
N HIS A 74 -6.69 -5.91 8.01
CA HIS A 74 -5.38 -6.54 8.13
C HIS A 74 -5.08 -7.47 6.95
N THR A 75 -6.10 -7.95 6.24
CA THR A 75 -5.96 -8.82 5.08
C THR A 75 -6.73 -8.26 3.88
N LEU A 76 -6.04 -7.97 2.78
CA LEU A 76 -6.61 -7.49 1.53
C LEU A 76 -6.05 -8.29 0.34
N GLY A 77 -6.93 -8.96 -0.39
CA GLY A 77 -6.64 -9.66 -1.63
C GLY A 77 -7.37 -8.99 -2.79
N LEU A 78 -6.65 -8.55 -3.81
CA LEU A 78 -7.23 -7.92 -5.00
C LEU A 78 -6.37 -8.22 -6.23
N TYR A 79 -7.01 -8.57 -7.35
CA TYR A 79 -6.32 -8.74 -8.61
C TYR A 79 -6.08 -7.39 -9.28
N ILE A 80 -4.90 -6.81 -9.04
CA ILE A 80 -4.46 -5.51 -9.55
C ILE A 80 -3.27 -5.66 -10.49
N ASP A 81 -3.03 -4.62 -11.28
CA ASP A 81 -1.78 -4.35 -11.96
C ASP A 81 -0.85 -3.58 -11.01
N ALA A 82 0.30 -4.17 -10.69
CA ALA A 82 1.29 -3.60 -9.78
C ALA A 82 2.53 -3.12 -10.54
N THR A 83 2.43 -2.91 -11.85
CA THR A 83 3.44 -2.15 -12.58
C THR A 83 3.49 -0.73 -12.01
N ILE A 84 4.64 -0.40 -11.43
CA ILE A 84 4.95 1.00 -11.13
C ILE A 84 5.43 1.60 -12.44
N PRO A 85 4.85 2.73 -12.89
CA PRO A 85 5.36 3.41 -14.07
C PRO A 85 6.83 3.73 -13.81
N SER A 86 7.71 3.07 -14.56
CA SER A 86 9.14 3.40 -14.56
C SER A 86 9.28 4.87 -14.90
N PHE A 87 10.27 5.54 -14.33
CA PHE A 87 10.66 6.91 -14.71
C PHE A 87 11.15 7.03 -16.18
N SER A 88 11.06 5.96 -16.98
CA SER A 88 11.35 5.90 -18.40
C SER A 88 10.10 5.45 -19.16
N ASP A 89 9.62 6.32 -20.05
CA ASP A 89 8.27 6.34 -20.65
C ASP A 89 8.12 5.44 -21.90
N ASP A 90 9.06 4.52 -22.17
CA ASP A 90 9.18 3.87 -23.50
C ASP A 90 9.11 2.32 -23.52
N ALA A 91 8.72 1.65 -22.43
CA ALA A 91 8.59 0.19 -22.42
C ALA A 91 7.13 -0.27 -22.65
N PRO A 92 6.87 -1.23 -23.55
CA PRO A 92 5.55 -1.85 -23.67
C PRO A 92 5.16 -2.52 -22.34
N PRO A 93 3.86 -2.53 -21.98
CA PRO A 93 3.40 -3.14 -20.74
C PRO A 93 3.77 -4.64 -20.73
N PRO A 94 4.35 -5.17 -19.64
CA PRO A 94 4.78 -6.56 -19.60
C PRO A 94 3.58 -7.51 -19.67
N ASP A 95 3.73 -8.54 -20.51
CA ASP A 95 2.78 -9.63 -20.69
C ASP A 95 2.64 -10.42 -19.36
N GLY A 96 1.57 -10.16 -18.61
CA GLY A 96 1.05 -11.04 -17.54
C GLY A 96 1.80 -11.05 -16.19
N SER A 97 3.07 -10.60 -16.15
CA SER A 97 3.82 -10.42 -14.89
C SER A 97 3.54 -9.06 -14.28
N ILE A 98 2.53 -9.04 -13.41
CA ILE A 98 1.93 -7.84 -12.82
C ILE A 98 2.82 -7.09 -11.83
N ILE A 99 3.94 -7.66 -11.38
CA ILE A 99 4.95 -6.92 -10.60
C ILE A 99 6.24 -6.90 -11.41
N THR A 100 6.72 -5.70 -11.75
CA THR A 100 8.00 -5.50 -12.45
C THR A 100 9.20 -5.47 -11.52
N ASP A 101 9.02 -4.97 -10.29
CA ASP A 101 10.05 -4.89 -9.26
C ASP A 101 9.40 -4.92 -7.86
N GLU A 102 9.72 -5.92 -7.05
CA GLU A 102 9.19 -6.08 -5.70
C GLU A 102 9.58 -4.95 -4.74
N GLY A 103 10.74 -4.30 -4.93
CA GLY A 103 11.26 -3.29 -4.01
C GLY A 103 10.43 -2.00 -3.98
N PRO A 104 10.25 -1.32 -5.11
CA PRO A 104 9.41 -0.12 -5.23
C PRO A 104 7.95 -0.38 -4.85
N VAL A 105 7.41 -1.58 -5.15
CA VAL A 105 6.05 -1.96 -4.73
C VAL A 105 5.98 -2.06 -3.21
N ALA A 106 6.92 -2.77 -2.56
CA ALA A 106 6.97 -2.85 -1.11
C ALA A 106 7.15 -1.47 -0.47
N LEU A 107 7.96 -0.59 -1.06
CA LEU A 107 8.14 0.79 -0.59
C LEU A 107 6.84 1.60 -0.68
N TYR A 108 6.14 1.56 -1.82
CA TYR A 108 4.85 2.24 -1.99
C TYR A 108 3.81 1.75 -0.97
N LEU A 109 3.69 0.44 -0.80
CA LEU A 109 2.76 -0.16 0.16
C LEU A 109 3.13 0.17 1.61
N SER A 110 4.43 0.24 1.92
CA SER A 110 4.89 0.65 3.25
C SER A 110 4.47 2.08 3.59
N GLN A 111 4.31 2.96 2.60
CA GLN A 111 3.84 4.33 2.82
C GLN A 111 2.33 4.37 3.08
N LEU A 112 1.58 3.47 2.45
CA LEU A 112 0.13 3.46 2.46
C LEU A 112 -0.48 2.78 3.70
N PHE A 113 0.07 1.64 4.12
CA PHE A 113 -0.55 0.82 5.17
C PHE A 113 0.00 1.10 6.59
N PRO A 114 -0.83 0.93 7.65
CA PRO A 114 -0.37 0.90 9.05
C PRO A 114 0.49 -0.35 9.33
N LEU A 115 1.32 -0.27 10.37
CA LEU A 115 2.38 -1.24 10.76
C LEU A 115 1.98 -2.72 10.87
N GLU A 116 0.69 -3.02 10.88
CA GLU A 116 0.13 -4.35 11.16
C GLU A 116 -0.54 -5.00 9.93
N CYS A 117 -0.57 -4.33 8.78
CA CYS A 117 -1.18 -4.88 7.57
C CYS A 117 -0.31 -6.02 7.00
N GLN A 118 -0.92 -7.17 6.75
CA GLN A 118 -0.27 -8.31 6.12
C GLN A 118 -0.69 -8.43 4.66
N ILE A 119 0.27 -8.77 3.82
CA ILE A 119 0.01 -9.12 2.43
C ILE A 119 0.05 -10.64 2.35
N GLU A 120 -1.10 -11.23 2.02
CA GLU A 120 -1.21 -12.66 1.75
C GLU A 120 -1.21 -12.91 0.24
N ALA A 121 -0.59 -14.02 -0.16
CA ALA A 121 -0.56 -14.50 -1.52
C ALA A 121 -0.70 -16.03 -1.50
N GLY A 122 -1.55 -16.56 -2.35
CA GLY A 122 -1.83 -17.98 -2.52
C GLY A 122 -2.91 -18.48 -1.58
N GLU A 123 -4.13 -18.67 -2.10
CA GLU A 123 -4.96 -19.81 -1.68
C GLU A 123 -5.56 -20.46 -2.93
N MET A 124 -5.08 -21.67 -3.20
CA MET A 124 -5.32 -22.38 -4.45
C MET A 124 -6.79 -22.73 -4.62
N TRP A 125 -7.21 -22.66 -5.87
CA TRP A 125 -8.43 -23.26 -6.36
C TRP A 125 -8.46 -24.76 -6.01
N ASP A 126 -9.61 -25.27 -5.58
CA ASP A 126 -9.85 -26.71 -5.48
C ASP A 126 -9.57 -27.38 -6.84
N ASP A 127 -8.91 -28.55 -6.84
CA ASP A 127 -8.32 -29.30 -7.97
C ASP A 127 -9.33 -29.69 -9.09
N THR A 128 -10.57 -29.22 -9.01
CA THR A 128 -11.71 -29.64 -9.81
C THR A 128 -11.73 -29.09 -11.23
N HIS A 129 -10.93 -28.06 -11.54
CA HIS A 129 -10.93 -27.41 -12.85
C HIS A 129 -9.50 -27.29 -13.39
N PRO A 130 -9.14 -28.02 -14.47
CA PRO A 130 -7.80 -27.95 -15.03
C PRO A 130 -7.55 -26.55 -15.59
N ILE A 131 -6.75 -25.77 -14.86
CA ILE A 131 -6.14 -24.54 -15.35
C ILE A 131 -5.15 -24.94 -16.45
N ALA A 132 -5.15 -24.24 -17.59
CA ALA A 132 -4.14 -24.48 -18.62
C ALA A 132 -2.73 -24.33 -18.00
N GLU A 133 -1.82 -25.28 -18.26
CA GLU A 133 -0.49 -25.34 -17.62
C GLU A 133 0.29 -24.01 -17.72
N SER A 134 0.10 -23.27 -18.82
CA SER A 134 0.64 -21.92 -19.02
C SER A 134 0.14 -20.90 -17.98
N ASN A 135 -1.13 -20.96 -17.58
CA ASN A 135 -1.69 -20.04 -16.58
C ASN A 135 -1.23 -20.44 -15.17
N ALA A 136 -1.06 -21.73 -14.89
CA ALA A 136 -0.59 -22.22 -13.60
C ALA A 136 0.81 -21.67 -13.28
N GLN A 137 1.74 -21.71 -14.25
CA GLN A 137 3.08 -21.14 -14.09
C GLN A 137 3.04 -19.63 -13.85
N THR A 138 2.17 -18.89 -14.55
CA THR A 138 2.02 -17.44 -14.34
C THR A 138 1.42 -17.13 -12.98
N ILE A 139 0.42 -17.90 -12.51
CA ILE A 139 -0.16 -17.74 -11.17
C ILE A 139 0.92 -17.98 -10.10
N GLU A 140 1.67 -19.08 -10.22
CA GLU A 140 2.76 -19.42 -9.30
C GLU A 140 3.82 -18.30 -9.24
N ALA A 141 4.32 -17.84 -10.39
CA ALA A 141 5.29 -16.75 -10.46
C ALA A 141 4.79 -15.46 -9.81
N ARG A 142 3.49 -15.13 -9.95
CA ARG A 142 2.89 -13.98 -9.27
C ARG A 142 2.81 -14.17 -7.76
N CYS A 143 2.43 -15.35 -7.30
CA CYS A 143 2.40 -15.68 -5.88
C CYS A 143 3.79 -15.51 -5.26
N GLU A 144 4.84 -15.99 -5.92
CA GLU A 144 6.22 -15.81 -5.47
C GLU A 144 6.63 -14.33 -5.37
N LEU A 145 6.22 -13.48 -6.31
CA LEU A 145 6.49 -12.04 -6.29
C LEU A 145 5.78 -11.36 -5.12
N TRP A 146 4.50 -11.64 -4.91
CA TRP A 146 3.75 -11.07 -3.78
C TRP A 146 4.24 -11.59 -2.43
N GLN A 147 4.68 -12.85 -2.35
CA GLN A 147 5.38 -13.36 -1.15
C GLN A 147 6.69 -12.61 -0.88
N ARG A 148 7.45 -12.25 -1.92
CA ARG A 148 8.65 -11.41 -1.77
C ARG A 148 8.30 -10.01 -1.28
N VAL A 149 7.27 -9.37 -1.85
CA VAL A 149 6.76 -8.08 -1.38
C VAL A 149 6.34 -8.18 0.09
N GLY A 150 5.61 -9.23 0.47
CA GLY A 150 5.21 -9.48 1.87
C GLY A 150 6.38 -9.65 2.83
N LYS A 151 7.51 -10.22 2.38
CA LYS A 151 8.75 -10.31 3.18
C LYS A 151 9.49 -8.98 3.30
N LEU A 152 9.47 -8.15 2.26
CA LEU A 152 10.14 -6.84 2.24
C LEU A 152 9.35 -5.77 3.01
N LEU A 153 8.02 -5.86 3.01
CA LEU A 153 7.14 -4.84 3.58
C LEU A 153 7.45 -4.54 5.07
N PRO A 154 7.55 -5.54 5.99
CA PRO A 154 7.88 -5.27 7.38
C PRO A 154 9.25 -4.58 7.57
N LEU A 155 10.23 -4.92 6.72
CA LEU A 155 11.56 -4.30 6.74
C LEU A 155 11.46 -2.82 6.33
N MET A 156 10.74 -2.51 5.26
CA MET A 156 10.52 -1.14 4.79
C MET A 156 9.75 -0.31 5.82
N MET A 157 8.77 -0.90 6.49
CA MET A 157 8.02 -0.27 7.56
C MET A 157 8.87 0.03 8.80
N SER A 158 9.77 -0.90 9.16
CA SER A 158 10.75 -0.70 10.24
C SER A 158 11.70 0.45 9.93
N VAL A 159 12.29 0.46 8.72
CA VAL A 159 13.15 1.55 8.24
C VAL A 159 12.40 2.88 8.27
N ARG A 160 11.16 2.93 7.76
CA ARG A 160 10.32 4.14 7.79
C ARG A 160 10.12 4.67 9.21
N THR A 161 9.93 3.77 10.18
CA THR A 161 9.73 4.14 11.59
C THR A 161 11.01 4.72 12.20
N GLN A 162 12.16 4.10 11.91
CA GLN A 162 13.46 4.58 12.35
C GLN A 162 13.80 5.94 11.75
N GLU A 163 13.56 6.13 10.46
CA GLU A 163 13.82 7.40 9.78
C GLU A 163 12.93 8.53 10.33
N ARG A 164 11.63 8.28 10.54
CA ARG A 164 10.74 9.27 11.17
C ARG A 164 11.18 9.67 12.57
N ARG A 165 11.71 8.71 13.33
CA ARG A 165 12.24 8.98 14.67
C ARG A 165 13.49 9.86 14.60
N ARG A 166 14.46 9.50 13.74
CA ARG A 166 15.70 10.29 13.54
C ARG A 166 15.41 11.71 13.10
N VAL A 167 14.47 11.89 12.17
CA VAL A 167 14.07 13.22 11.70
C VAL A 167 13.49 14.04 12.83
N ARG A 168 12.62 13.48 13.68
CA ARG A 168 12.08 14.20 14.86
C ARG A 168 13.17 14.58 15.85
N GLU A 169 14.08 13.66 16.16
CA GLU A 169 15.21 13.94 17.07
C GLU A 169 16.10 15.08 16.53
N LEU A 170 16.38 15.08 15.22
CA LEU A 170 17.13 16.16 14.57
C LEU A 170 16.35 17.49 14.52
N GLU A 171 15.04 17.46 14.28
CA GLU A 171 14.19 18.65 14.29
C GLU A 171 14.17 19.30 15.68
N GLU A 172 14.07 18.50 16.74
CA GLU A 172 14.14 18.98 18.12
C GLU A 172 15.52 19.58 18.46
N GLU A 173 16.62 18.94 18.05
CA GLU A 173 17.97 19.46 18.26
C GLU A 173 18.21 20.77 17.50
N VAL A 174 17.74 20.87 16.26
CA VAL A 174 17.86 22.10 15.45
C VAL A 174 17.08 23.24 16.11
N GLU A 175 15.90 22.98 16.66
CA GLU A 175 15.11 24.00 17.35
C GLU A 175 15.78 24.44 18.68
N ASP A 176 16.33 23.53 19.48
CA ASP A 176 17.14 23.87 20.67
C ASP A 176 18.34 24.74 20.30
N LEU A 177 19.09 24.34 19.27
CA LEU A 177 20.26 25.09 18.81
C LEU A 177 19.88 26.50 18.32
N ARG A 178 18.76 26.65 17.62
CA ARG A 178 18.24 27.96 17.19
C ARG A 178 17.90 28.85 18.37
N THR A 179 17.14 28.35 19.34
CA THR A 179 16.75 29.14 20.52
C THR A 179 17.97 29.58 21.34
N ARG A 180 18.98 28.71 21.49
CA ARG A 180 20.24 29.04 22.17
C ARG A 180 21.07 30.06 21.41
N ALA A 181 21.15 29.94 20.08
CA ALA A 181 21.84 30.92 19.25
C ALA A 181 21.19 32.31 19.34
N ASP A 182 19.85 32.37 19.30
CA ASP A 182 19.10 33.63 19.42
C ASP A 182 19.33 34.29 20.79
N ALA A 183 19.35 33.51 21.87
CA ALA A 183 19.66 34.01 23.21
C ALA A 183 21.06 34.63 23.29
N LEU A 184 22.08 33.94 22.76
CA LEU A 184 23.46 34.44 22.73
C LEU A 184 23.59 35.71 21.89
N VAL A 185 22.91 35.77 20.74
CA VAL A 185 22.87 36.98 19.89
C VAL A 185 22.21 38.14 20.65
N GLY A 186 21.11 37.88 21.36
CA GLY A 186 20.44 38.87 22.23
C GLY A 186 21.36 39.41 23.32
N GLU A 187 22.09 38.54 24.02
CA GLU A 187 23.06 38.94 25.06
C GLU A 187 24.20 39.79 24.49
N LEU A 188 24.75 39.42 23.34
CA LEU A 188 25.82 40.18 22.69
C LEU A 188 25.33 41.57 22.23
N ALA A 189 24.10 41.68 21.75
CA ALA A 189 23.49 42.96 21.37
C ALA A 189 23.30 43.88 22.59
N LEU A 190 22.81 43.35 23.71
CA LEU A 190 22.67 44.09 24.97
C LEU A 190 24.02 44.58 25.49
N ARG A 191 25.06 43.73 25.46
CA ARG A 191 26.40 44.08 25.95
C ARG A 191 27.06 45.17 25.10
N LYS A 192 26.95 45.10 23.77
CA LYS A 192 27.44 46.16 22.86
C LYS A 192 26.67 47.48 23.01
N GLY A 193 25.38 47.43 23.35
CA GLY A 193 24.58 48.63 23.62
C GLY A 193 24.98 49.37 24.90
N MET A 194 25.59 48.67 25.86
CA MET A 194 26.11 49.28 27.10
C MET A 194 27.44 50.01 26.89
N ASP A 195 28.34 49.49 26.03
CA ASP A 195 29.65 50.10 25.76
C ASP A 195 29.57 51.42 24.94
N VAL A 196 28.45 51.70 24.27
CA VAL A 196 28.26 52.95 23.47
C VAL A 196 27.74 54.12 24.34
N ARG A 197 27.38 53.89 25.60
CA ARG A 197 26.80 54.90 26.51
C ARG A 197 27.76 55.46 27.57
N THR A 198 29.04 55.12 27.51
CA THR A 198 30.13 55.69 28.34
C THR A 198 31.04 56.56 27.49
#